data_AF-A0A3N1TCX5-F1
#
_entry.id   AF-A0A3N1TCX5-F1
#
_cell.length_a   1.000
_cell.length_b   1.000
_cell.length_c   1.000
_cell.angle_alpha   90.00
_cell.angle_beta   90.00
_cell.angle_gamma   90.00
#
_symmetry.space_group_name_H-M   'P 1'
#
loop_
_entity.id
_entity.type
_entity.pdbx_description
1 polymer ?
#
loop_
_entity_poly.entity_id
_entity_poly.type
_entity_poly.pdbx_seq_one_letter_code
_entity_poly.pdbx_strand_id
1 'polypeptide(L)'
;MMPIGQHLANLRRKGGLGKDADRAAERAQQLAAVDEDWHCPWPLDWQRHYRVLADLVDADGQLPDIAPGVLFEGDDLGKWLQRQKNPGTWTQLSTEQQEQLSKLGMQPDQAPSPAPAAARTTKSPSKAQQAFQRGLTALAQWVEREGANRPVPHGHTEEIAVDGETEPVTVKLGVWIPNSKSRRDRLDAEQLAAVRSQCL
;
A
#
# COMPACT_ATOMS: atom_id res chain seq x y z
N MET A 1 -19.67 -22.74 26.28
CA MET A 1 -18.28 -22.24 26.27
C MET A 1 -18.29 -20.93 25.48
N MET A 2 -17.85 -19.80 26.05
CA MET A 2 -17.78 -18.54 25.29
C MET A 2 -16.61 -18.63 24.30
N PRO A 3 -16.79 -18.28 23.02
CA PRO A 3 -15.66 -18.20 22.08
C PRO A 3 -14.74 -17.05 22.50
N ILE A 4 -13.56 -17.40 23.02
CA ILE A 4 -12.57 -16.46 23.59
C ILE A 4 -12.19 -15.38 22.58
N GLY A 5 -12.03 -15.72 21.30
CA GLY A 5 -11.73 -14.75 20.24
C GLY A 5 -12.81 -13.67 20.07
N GLN A 6 -14.09 -14.06 20.11
CA GLN A 6 -15.20 -13.11 20.05
C GLN A 6 -15.24 -12.21 21.29
N HIS A 7 -14.92 -12.78 22.46
CA HIS A 7 -14.86 -12.03 23.71
C HIS A 7 -13.77 -10.96 23.66
N LEU A 8 -12.53 -11.32 23.28
CA LEU A 8 -11.43 -10.36 23.11
C LEU A 8 -11.74 -9.29 22.06
N ALA A 9 -12.36 -9.67 20.94
CA ALA A 9 -12.79 -8.71 19.93
C ALA A 9 -13.80 -7.68 20.48
N ASN A 10 -14.66 -8.08 21.42
CA ASN A 10 -15.60 -7.16 22.07
C ASN A 10 -14.88 -6.22 23.04
N LEU A 11 -13.91 -6.72 23.82
CA LEU A 11 -13.15 -5.93 24.79
C LEU A 11 -12.35 -4.80 24.11
N ARG A 12 -11.85 -5.04 22.89
CA ARG A 12 -11.11 -4.05 22.07
C ARG A 12 -11.99 -2.96 21.45
N ARG A 13 -13.33 -3.07 21.50
CA ARG A 13 -14.17 -2.00 20.96
C ARG A 13 -14.17 -0.79 21.89
N LYS A 14 -14.47 0.38 21.35
CA LYS A 14 -14.71 1.58 22.16
C LYS A 14 -15.80 1.30 23.21
N GLY A 15 -15.45 1.46 24.49
CA GLY A 15 -16.34 1.13 25.62
C GLY A 15 -16.50 -0.37 25.90
N GLY A 16 -15.70 -1.23 25.28
CA GLY A 16 -15.76 -2.70 25.40
C GLY A 16 -15.41 -3.23 26.79
N LEU A 17 -14.65 -2.46 27.58
CA LEU A 17 -14.27 -2.79 28.96
C LEU A 17 -15.35 -2.46 30.01
N GLY A 18 -16.42 -1.78 29.61
CA GLY A 18 -17.51 -1.35 30.49
C GLY A 18 -17.74 0.16 30.51
N LYS A 19 -18.84 0.58 31.16
CA LYS A 19 -19.23 2.00 31.28
C LYS A 19 -18.59 2.71 32.49
N ASP A 20 -18.17 1.93 33.48
CA ASP A 20 -17.50 2.42 34.69
C ASP A 20 -16.01 2.60 34.39
N ALA A 21 -15.51 3.83 34.56
CA ALA A 21 -14.17 4.20 34.14
C ALA A 21 -13.07 3.53 34.98
N ASP A 22 -13.25 3.46 36.29
CA ASP A 22 -12.26 2.87 37.21
C ASP A 22 -12.12 1.37 36.96
N ARG A 23 -13.27 0.67 36.81
CA ARG A 23 -13.27 -0.76 36.46
C ARG A 23 -12.74 -1.02 35.06
N ALA A 24 -12.99 -0.12 34.11
CA ALA A 24 -12.45 -0.25 32.75
C ALA A 24 -10.92 -0.11 32.76
N ALA A 25 -10.38 0.84 33.53
CA ALA A 25 -8.94 1.04 33.67
C ALA A 25 -8.28 -0.17 34.34
N GLU A 26 -8.86 -0.71 35.42
CA GLU A 26 -8.37 -1.92 36.08
C GLU A 26 -8.33 -3.12 35.12
N ARG A 27 -9.40 -3.32 34.33
CA ARG A 27 -9.44 -4.39 33.32
C ARG A 27 -8.41 -4.20 32.21
N ALA A 28 -8.19 -2.97 31.75
CA ALA A 28 -7.18 -2.67 30.76
C ALA A 28 -5.77 -3.04 31.28
N GLN A 29 -5.48 -2.72 32.55
CA GLN A 29 -4.22 -3.08 33.19
C GLN A 29 -4.05 -4.59 33.33
N GLN A 30 -5.11 -5.31 33.73
CA GLN A 30 -5.07 -6.78 33.82
C GLN A 30 -4.81 -7.43 32.47
N LEU A 31 -5.42 -6.92 31.39
CA LEU A 31 -5.18 -7.42 30.04
C LEU A 31 -3.75 -7.11 29.57
N ALA A 32 -3.25 -5.89 29.83
CA ALA A 32 -1.89 -5.49 29.49
C ALA A 32 -0.82 -6.28 30.28
N ALA A 33 -1.13 -6.72 31.50
CA ALA A 33 -0.25 -7.59 32.27
C ALA A 33 -0.12 -9.00 31.68
N VAL A 34 -1.10 -9.44 30.88
CA VAL A 34 -1.06 -10.73 30.16
C VAL A 34 -0.38 -10.56 28.80
N ASP A 35 -0.78 -9.54 28.06
CA ASP A 35 -0.23 -9.20 26.74
C ASP A 35 -0.24 -7.68 26.61
N GLU A 36 0.94 -7.06 26.61
CA GLU A 36 1.09 -5.60 26.47
C GLU A 36 0.44 -5.10 25.16
N ASP A 37 0.47 -5.94 24.13
CA ASP A 37 -0.06 -5.66 22.80
C ASP A 37 -1.54 -6.06 22.66
N TRP A 38 -2.26 -6.36 23.75
CA TRP A 38 -3.63 -6.89 23.65
C TRP A 38 -4.60 -5.96 22.89
N HIS A 39 -4.36 -4.64 22.89
CA HIS A 39 -5.19 -3.62 22.20
C HIS A 39 -4.35 -2.67 21.32
N CYS A 40 -3.48 -3.22 20.48
CA CYS A 40 -2.70 -2.42 19.55
C CYS A 40 -3.56 -1.58 18.58
N PRO A 41 -3.02 -0.44 18.09
CA PRO A 41 -3.71 0.43 17.13
C PRO A 41 -3.66 -0.09 15.69
N TRP A 42 -2.89 -1.13 15.38
CA TRP A 42 -2.75 -1.70 14.04
C TRP A 42 -3.69 -2.89 13.78
N PRO A 43 -3.87 -3.30 12.51
CA PRO A 43 -4.74 -4.41 12.15
C PRO A 43 -4.37 -5.74 12.84
N LEU A 44 -5.37 -6.51 13.27
CA LEU A 44 -5.18 -7.78 13.99
C LEU A 44 -4.52 -8.86 13.12
N ASP A 45 -4.76 -8.85 11.81
CA ASP A 45 -4.08 -9.72 10.87
C ASP A 45 -2.56 -9.44 10.88
N TRP A 46 -2.15 -8.17 10.87
CA TRP A 46 -0.73 -7.81 11.03
C TRP A 46 -0.16 -8.32 12.36
N GLN A 47 -0.89 -8.14 13.46
CA GLN A 47 -0.45 -8.60 14.80
C GLN A 47 -0.28 -10.12 14.86
N ARG A 48 -1.19 -10.89 14.24
CA ARG A 48 -1.07 -12.37 14.19
C ARG A 48 0.20 -12.80 13.46
N HIS A 49 0.46 -12.22 12.29
CA HIS A 49 1.69 -12.54 11.53
C HIS A 49 2.93 -12.19 12.36
N TYR A 50 2.96 -10.98 12.94
CA TYR A 50 4.05 -10.57 13.81
C TYR A 50 4.29 -11.55 14.96
N ARG A 51 3.23 -12.01 15.64
CA ARG A 51 3.39 -12.89 16.81
C ARG A 51 3.94 -14.26 16.42
N VAL A 52 3.54 -14.81 15.28
CA VAL A 52 4.12 -16.05 14.74
C VAL A 52 5.62 -15.89 14.48
N LEU A 53 6.04 -14.75 13.94
CA LEU A 53 7.46 -14.47 13.72
C LEU A 53 8.23 -14.26 15.03
N ALA A 54 7.61 -13.61 16.01
CA ALA A 54 8.19 -13.45 17.34
C ALA A 54 8.41 -14.80 18.02
N ASP A 55 7.44 -15.71 17.96
CA ASP A 55 7.56 -17.07 18.52
C ASP A 55 8.69 -17.87 17.85
N LEU A 56 8.89 -17.69 16.53
CA LEU A 56 10.01 -18.30 15.81
C LEU A 56 11.36 -17.74 16.27
N VAL A 57 11.46 -16.42 16.47
CA VAL A 57 12.68 -15.78 16.99
C VAL A 57 12.96 -16.21 18.43
N ASP A 58 11.94 -16.30 19.28
CA ASP A 58 12.09 -16.74 20.67
C ASP A 58 12.57 -18.20 20.76
N ALA A 59 12.15 -19.05 19.81
CA ALA A 59 12.58 -20.45 19.73
C ALA A 59 14.01 -20.61 19.18
N ASP A 60 14.34 -19.93 18.08
CA ASP A 60 15.58 -20.16 17.31
C ASP A 60 16.65 -19.07 17.51
N GLY A 61 16.34 -18.02 18.28
CA GLY A 61 17.21 -16.87 18.56
C GLY A 61 17.36 -15.87 17.40
N GLN A 62 16.88 -16.21 16.21
CA GLN A 62 16.87 -15.34 15.04
C GLN A 62 15.72 -15.70 14.10
N LEU A 63 15.29 -14.75 13.28
CA LEU A 63 14.23 -15.00 12.31
C LEU A 63 14.78 -15.86 11.15
N PRO A 64 14.21 -17.05 10.88
CA PRO A 64 14.66 -17.87 9.76
C PRO A 64 14.33 -17.21 8.41
N ASP A 65 15.02 -17.63 7.36
CA ASP A 65 14.62 -17.26 6.00
C ASP A 65 13.36 -18.03 5.60
N ILE A 66 12.25 -17.31 5.46
CA ILE A 66 10.94 -17.89 5.13
C ILE A 66 10.62 -17.53 3.67
N ALA A 67 10.76 -18.52 2.79
CA ALA A 67 10.43 -18.37 1.38
C ALA A 67 8.92 -18.14 1.16
N PRO A 68 8.52 -17.36 0.14
CA PRO A 68 7.12 -17.26 -0.29
C PRO A 68 6.48 -18.63 -0.52
N GLY A 69 5.25 -18.82 -0.03
CA GLY A 69 4.52 -20.08 -0.12
C GLY A 69 4.59 -20.94 1.15
N VAL A 70 5.39 -20.56 2.15
CA VAL A 70 5.30 -21.15 3.49
C VAL A 70 4.03 -20.62 4.18
N LEU A 71 3.09 -21.53 4.42
CA LEU A 71 1.79 -21.20 5.00
C LEU A 71 1.77 -21.47 6.50
N PHE A 72 1.14 -20.59 7.26
CA PHE A 72 0.76 -20.80 8.65
C PHE A 72 -0.71 -20.42 8.83
N GLU A 73 -1.55 -21.35 9.30
CA GLU A 73 -3.00 -21.16 9.45
C GLU A 73 -3.72 -20.63 8.18
N GLY A 74 -3.15 -20.89 7.00
CA GLY A 74 -3.66 -20.44 5.70
C GLY A 74 -3.07 -19.12 5.19
N ASP A 75 -2.28 -18.43 6.00
CA ASP A 75 -1.60 -17.19 5.63
C ASP A 75 -0.17 -17.46 5.11
N ASP A 76 0.23 -16.79 4.02
CA ASP A 76 1.56 -16.92 3.40
C ASP A 76 2.56 -15.99 4.09
N LEU A 77 3.27 -16.53 5.09
CA LEU A 77 4.21 -15.77 5.92
C LEU A 77 5.39 -15.24 5.10
N GLY A 78 5.90 -16.01 4.15
CA GLY A 78 7.01 -15.59 3.29
C GLY A 78 6.63 -14.42 2.40
N LYS A 79 5.43 -14.43 1.80
CA LYS A 79 4.92 -13.27 1.04
C LYS A 79 4.67 -12.06 1.95
N TRP A 80 4.15 -12.29 3.15
CA TRP A 80 3.92 -11.20 4.10
C TRP A 80 5.25 -10.53 4.49
N LEU A 81 6.28 -11.31 4.82
CA LEU A 81 7.64 -10.84 5.14
C LEU A 81 8.23 -10.01 4.00
N GLN A 82 8.21 -10.53 2.77
CA GLN A 82 8.70 -9.79 1.59
C GLN A 82 7.96 -8.46 1.41
N ARG A 83 6.64 -8.46 1.64
CA ARG A 83 5.84 -7.24 1.56
C ARG A 83 6.26 -6.24 2.63
N GLN A 84 6.49 -6.66 3.88
CA GLN A 84 6.91 -5.74 4.94
C GLN A 84 8.27 -5.11 4.62
N LYS A 85 9.23 -5.90 4.13
CA LYS A 85 10.56 -5.42 3.75
C LYS A 85 10.57 -4.45 2.56
N ASN A 86 9.52 -4.45 1.73
CA ASN A 86 9.43 -3.53 0.61
C ASN A 86 9.49 -2.06 1.11
N PRO A 87 10.41 -1.21 0.60
CA PRO A 87 10.59 0.16 1.10
C PRO A 87 9.31 1.01 1.08
N GLY A 88 8.47 0.82 0.06
CA GLY A 88 7.22 1.55 -0.06
C GLY A 88 6.15 1.10 0.94
N THR A 89 6.18 -0.17 1.36
CA THR A 89 5.30 -0.66 2.43
C THR A 89 5.87 -0.28 3.79
N TRP A 90 7.19 -0.42 3.99
CA TRP A 90 7.85 -0.08 5.24
C TRP A 90 7.60 1.38 5.64
N THR A 91 7.67 2.31 4.69
CA THR A 91 7.37 3.74 4.95
C THR A 91 5.92 4.03 5.31
N GLN A 92 4.99 3.10 5.04
CA GLN A 92 3.58 3.21 5.44
C GLN A 92 3.29 2.60 6.81
N LEU A 93 4.22 1.83 7.37
CA LEU A 93 4.10 1.29 8.72
C LEU A 93 4.28 2.40 9.75
N SER A 94 3.56 2.30 10.87
CA SER A 94 3.79 3.20 12.01
C SER A 94 5.20 3.01 12.57
N THR A 95 5.71 4.01 13.29
CA THR A 95 7.01 3.92 13.96
C THR A 95 7.10 2.69 14.86
N GLU A 96 6.06 2.43 15.66
CA GLU A 96 5.99 1.26 16.54
C GLU A 96 6.01 -0.06 15.76
N GLN A 97 5.31 -0.15 14.62
CA GLN A 97 5.38 -1.35 13.77
C GLN A 97 6.79 -1.57 13.22
N GLN A 98 7.46 -0.51 12.78
CA GLN A 98 8.84 -0.61 12.30
C GLN A 98 9.79 -1.05 13.43
N GLU A 99 9.61 -0.53 14.64
CA GLU A 99 10.39 -0.92 15.82
C GLU A 99 10.17 -2.39 16.18
N GLN A 100 8.92 -2.86 16.24
CA GLN A 100 8.61 -4.26 16.52
C GLN A 100 9.22 -5.20 15.49
N LEU A 101 9.10 -4.89 14.19
CA LEU A 101 9.74 -5.69 13.14
C LEU A 101 11.27 -5.64 13.21
N SER A 102 11.84 -4.49 13.59
CA SER A 102 13.30 -4.34 13.76
C SER A 102 13.84 -5.18 14.91
N LYS A 103 13.07 -5.35 16.01
CA LYS A 103 13.43 -6.26 17.12
C LYS A 103 13.56 -7.72 16.66
N LEU A 104 12.82 -8.11 15.62
CA LEU A 104 12.92 -9.44 14.99
C LEU A 104 14.08 -9.54 13.98
N GLY A 105 14.92 -8.50 13.85
CA GLY A 105 16.02 -8.47 12.89
C GLY A 105 15.60 -8.14 11.45
N MET A 106 14.35 -7.69 11.23
CA MET A 106 13.96 -7.20 9.91
C MET A 106 14.38 -5.75 9.68
N GLN A 107 14.81 -5.48 8.46
CA GLN A 107 15.05 -4.14 7.96
C GLN A 107 14.39 -4.01 6.58
N PRO A 108 14.00 -2.80 6.16
CA PRO A 108 13.55 -2.60 4.80
C PRO A 108 14.68 -2.97 3.85
N ASP A 109 14.33 -3.57 2.73
CA ASP A 109 15.28 -3.72 1.64
C ASP A 109 15.81 -2.33 1.27
N GLN A 110 17.07 -2.26 0.83
CA GLN A 110 17.54 -1.00 0.27
C GLN A 110 16.62 -0.64 -0.88
N ALA A 111 15.96 0.51 -0.78
CA ALA A 111 15.30 1.08 -1.94
C ALA A 111 16.34 1.11 -3.05
N PRO A 112 16.03 0.60 -4.26
CA PRO A 112 16.94 0.76 -5.37
C PRO A 112 17.27 2.25 -5.41
N SER A 113 18.56 2.57 -5.22
CA SER A 113 19.04 3.94 -5.28
C SER A 113 18.37 4.56 -6.48
N PRO A 114 17.70 5.74 -6.36
CA PRO A 114 17.09 6.37 -7.51
C PRO A 114 18.19 6.40 -8.55
N ALA A 115 17.99 5.63 -9.63
CA ALA A 115 19.05 5.42 -10.58
C ALA A 115 19.50 6.82 -11.00
N PRO A 116 20.80 7.16 -10.94
CA PRO A 116 21.25 8.44 -11.44
C PRO A 116 20.65 8.56 -12.83
N ALA A 117 19.92 9.65 -13.09
CA ALA A 117 19.14 9.84 -14.31
C ALA A 117 20.02 9.45 -15.51
N ALA A 118 19.87 8.21 -15.95
CA ALA A 118 20.83 7.63 -16.86
C ALA A 118 20.55 8.29 -18.20
N ALA A 119 21.60 8.92 -18.74
CA ALA A 119 21.57 9.48 -20.08
C ALA A 119 20.91 8.48 -21.02
N ARG A 120 19.88 8.96 -21.72
CA ARG A 120 19.01 8.22 -22.63
C ARG A 120 19.82 7.25 -23.49
N THR A 121 19.65 5.96 -23.25
CA THR A 121 19.90 4.93 -24.26
C THR A 121 18.55 4.32 -24.62
N THR A 122 18.24 4.33 -25.91
CA THR A 122 16.98 3.95 -26.55
C THR A 122 16.53 2.52 -26.23
N LYS A 123 15.90 2.32 -25.06
CA LYS A 123 15.06 1.15 -24.79
C LYS A 123 13.60 1.58 -24.86
N SER A 124 12.78 0.76 -25.53
CA SER A 124 11.35 1.00 -25.70
C SER A 124 10.68 1.34 -24.38
N PRO A 125 9.75 2.31 -24.37
CA PRO A 125 9.12 2.79 -23.14
C PRO A 125 8.47 1.64 -22.37
N SER A 126 8.55 1.66 -21.04
CA SER A 126 7.89 0.65 -20.20
C SER A 126 6.37 0.65 -20.44
N LYS A 127 5.69 -0.47 -20.16
CA LYS A 127 4.21 -0.55 -20.30
C LYS A 127 3.49 0.56 -19.51
N ALA A 128 4.02 0.92 -18.34
CA ALA A 128 3.47 2.00 -17.52
C ALA A 128 3.64 3.37 -18.19
N GLN A 129 4.81 3.62 -18.79
CA GLN A 129 5.10 4.86 -19.52
C GLN A 129 4.24 4.96 -20.80
N GLN A 130 4.05 3.85 -21.51
CA GLN A 130 3.13 3.79 -22.66
C GLN A 130 1.68 4.08 -22.25
N ALA A 131 1.20 3.48 -21.15
CA ALA A 131 -0.15 3.73 -20.64
C ALA A 131 -0.33 5.18 -20.17
N PHE A 132 0.70 5.77 -19.57
CA PHE A 132 0.69 7.18 -19.18
C PHE A 132 0.62 8.09 -20.42
N GLN A 133 1.42 7.83 -21.45
CA GLN A 133 1.42 8.60 -22.68
C GLN A 133 0.07 8.54 -23.40
N ARG A 134 -0.53 7.34 -23.48
CA ARG A 134 -1.89 7.14 -24.02
C ARG A 134 -2.92 7.97 -23.25
N GLY A 135 -2.83 7.97 -21.92
CA GLY A 135 -3.71 8.79 -21.08
C GLY A 135 -3.56 10.30 -21.32
N LEU A 136 -2.33 10.79 -21.51
CA LEU A 136 -2.07 12.19 -21.86
C LEU A 136 -2.59 12.55 -23.26
N THR A 137 -2.44 11.67 -24.24
CA THR A 137 -3.00 11.88 -25.59
C THR A 137 -4.53 11.96 -25.54
N ALA A 138 -5.17 11.04 -24.81
CA ALA A 138 -6.61 11.05 -24.61
C ALA A 138 -7.10 12.32 -23.90
N LEU A 139 -6.36 12.79 -22.88
CA LEU A 139 -6.67 14.03 -22.19
C LEU A 139 -6.52 15.25 -23.12
N ALA A 140 -5.46 15.31 -23.92
CA ALA A 140 -5.27 16.37 -24.91
C ALA A 140 -6.42 16.43 -25.92
N GLN A 141 -6.82 15.27 -26.47
CA GLN A 141 -7.94 15.15 -27.40
C GLN A 141 -9.27 15.60 -26.77
N TRP A 142 -9.53 15.23 -25.51
CA TRP A 142 -10.70 15.73 -24.78
C TRP A 142 -10.65 17.25 -24.60
N VAL A 143 -9.51 17.80 -24.15
CA VAL A 143 -9.34 19.23 -23.89
C VAL A 143 -9.49 20.05 -25.17
N GLU A 144 -8.97 19.56 -26.29
CA GLU A 144 -9.12 20.20 -27.60
C GLU A 144 -10.59 20.25 -28.05
N ARG A 145 -11.34 19.17 -27.81
CA ARG A 145 -12.76 19.08 -28.22
C ARG A 145 -13.70 19.82 -27.28
N GLU A 146 -13.45 19.74 -25.98
CA GLU A 146 -14.42 20.12 -24.93
C GLU A 146 -14.01 21.34 -24.11
N GLY A 147 -12.75 21.77 -24.23
CA GLY A 147 -12.13 22.82 -23.44
C GLY A 147 -11.60 22.32 -22.10
N ALA A 148 -10.49 22.92 -21.64
CA ALA A 148 -9.80 22.54 -20.40
C ALA A 148 -10.65 22.70 -19.13
N ASN A 149 -11.64 23.60 -19.17
CA ASN A 149 -12.57 23.85 -18.06
C ASN A 149 -13.69 22.82 -17.93
N ARG A 150 -13.89 21.93 -18.92
CA ARG A 150 -14.98 20.94 -18.87
C ARG A 150 -14.51 19.67 -18.14
N PRO A 151 -15.13 19.29 -17.00
CA PRO A 151 -14.74 18.09 -16.28
C PRO A 151 -15.07 16.83 -17.09
N VAL A 152 -14.12 15.89 -17.14
CA VAL A 152 -14.33 14.58 -17.76
C VAL A 152 -15.27 13.73 -16.92
N PRO A 153 -16.39 13.22 -17.47
CA PRO A 153 -17.28 12.30 -16.76
C PRO A 153 -16.56 11.00 -16.36
N HIS A 154 -16.88 10.41 -15.21
CA HIS A 154 -16.17 9.25 -14.68
C HIS A 154 -16.19 8.01 -15.61
N GLY A 155 -17.30 7.79 -16.33
CA GLY A 155 -17.43 6.69 -17.30
C GLY A 155 -16.86 6.99 -18.68
N HIS A 156 -16.30 8.19 -18.90
CA HIS A 156 -15.88 8.63 -20.22
C HIS A 156 -14.67 7.86 -20.74
N THR A 157 -14.71 7.56 -22.03
CA THR A 157 -13.69 6.81 -22.75
C THR A 157 -13.34 7.53 -24.05
N GLU A 158 -12.06 7.63 -24.36
CA GLU A 158 -11.52 8.19 -25.60
C GLU A 158 -10.89 7.10 -26.45
N GLU A 159 -11.04 7.19 -27.76
CA GLU A 159 -10.29 6.39 -28.72
C GLU A 159 -9.17 7.25 -29.29
N ILE A 160 -7.92 6.77 -29.18
CA ILE A 160 -6.74 7.49 -29.64
C ILE A 160 -5.98 6.68 -30.69
N ALA A 161 -5.45 7.35 -31.69
CA ALA A 161 -4.46 6.77 -32.58
C ALA A 161 -3.10 6.69 -31.86
N VAL A 162 -2.41 5.55 -31.97
CA VAL A 162 -1.07 5.34 -31.40
C VAL A 162 -0.12 4.95 -32.52
N ASP A 163 1.02 5.63 -32.64
CA ASP A 163 2.03 5.32 -33.64
C ASP A 163 2.50 3.86 -33.52
N GLY A 164 2.27 3.08 -34.58
CA GLY A 164 2.60 1.66 -34.65
C GLY A 164 1.44 0.70 -34.36
N GLU A 165 0.25 1.19 -34.03
CA GLU A 165 -0.98 0.39 -33.94
C GLU A 165 -1.97 0.77 -35.05
N THR A 166 -2.51 -0.23 -35.75
CA THR A 166 -3.45 -0.03 -36.87
C THR A 166 -4.86 0.30 -36.39
N GLU A 167 -5.20 -0.09 -35.16
CA GLU A 167 -6.52 0.15 -34.55
C GLU A 167 -6.40 1.18 -33.42
N PRO A 168 -7.40 2.06 -33.25
CA PRO A 168 -7.40 3.03 -32.18
C PRO A 168 -7.47 2.36 -30.81
N VAL A 169 -6.71 2.88 -29.85
CA VAL A 169 -6.69 2.37 -28.47
C VAL A 169 -7.76 3.06 -27.64
N THR A 170 -8.61 2.26 -27.01
CA THR A 170 -9.62 2.73 -26.06
C THR A 170 -9.00 3.06 -24.70
N VAL A 171 -9.10 4.32 -24.27
CA VAL A 171 -8.60 4.85 -22.99
C VAL A 171 -9.76 5.31 -22.11
N LYS A 172 -9.93 4.69 -20.93
CA LYS A 172 -10.95 5.09 -19.93
C LYS A 172 -10.54 6.38 -19.21
N LEU A 173 -10.69 7.52 -19.88
CA LEU A 173 -10.21 8.82 -19.42
C LEU A 173 -10.80 9.23 -18.06
N GLY A 174 -12.08 8.97 -17.82
CA GLY A 174 -12.76 9.29 -16.55
C GLY A 174 -12.25 8.51 -15.33
N VAL A 175 -11.55 7.39 -15.55
CA VAL A 175 -10.86 6.61 -14.52
C VAL A 175 -9.38 6.98 -14.45
N TRP A 176 -8.76 7.27 -15.60
CA TRP A 176 -7.35 7.60 -15.68
C TRP A 176 -7.00 8.89 -14.91
N ILE A 177 -7.79 9.96 -15.06
CA ILE A 177 -7.53 11.26 -14.39
C ILE A 177 -7.43 11.15 -12.86
N PRO A 178 -8.41 10.58 -12.13
CA PRO A 178 -8.31 10.45 -10.68
C PRO A 178 -7.14 9.53 -10.25
N ASN A 179 -6.82 8.49 -11.03
CA ASN A 179 -5.68 7.62 -10.76
C ASN A 179 -4.32 8.32 -10.97
N SER A 180 -4.20 9.16 -11.99
CA SER A 180 -3.01 9.98 -12.22
C SER A 180 -2.83 11.04 -11.13
N LYS A 181 -3.93 11.59 -10.59
CA LYS A 181 -3.90 12.52 -9.46
C LYS A 181 -3.50 11.84 -8.14
N SER A 182 -3.98 10.64 -7.87
CA SER A 182 -3.67 9.91 -6.62
C SER A 182 -2.25 9.35 -6.60
N ARG A 183 -1.63 9.14 -7.76
CA ARG A 183 -0.26 8.61 -7.90
C ARG A 183 0.77 9.68 -8.31
N ARG A 184 0.49 10.95 -7.99
CA ARG A 184 1.39 12.08 -8.30
C ARG A 184 2.78 11.93 -7.70
N ASP A 185 2.90 11.24 -6.58
CA ASP A 185 4.15 10.86 -5.91
C ASP A 185 5.03 9.92 -6.75
N ARG A 186 4.44 9.25 -7.76
CA ARG A 186 5.12 8.31 -8.66
C ARG A 186 5.41 8.90 -10.04
N LEU A 187 5.04 10.15 -10.28
CA LEU A 187 5.29 10.84 -11.54
C LEU A 187 6.60 11.63 -11.48
N ASP A 188 7.38 11.61 -12.54
CA ASP A 188 8.55 12.46 -12.67
C ASP A 188 8.16 13.92 -12.98
N ALA A 189 9.16 14.81 -12.98
CA ALA A 189 8.94 16.24 -13.19
C ALA A 189 8.36 16.57 -14.59
N GLU A 190 8.73 15.80 -15.62
CA GLU A 190 8.27 15.99 -17.00
C GLU A 190 6.80 15.56 -17.13
N GLN A 191 6.44 14.43 -16.54
CA GLN A 191 5.08 13.91 -16.47
C GLN A 191 4.14 14.85 -15.69
N LEU A 192 4.62 15.42 -14.57
CA LEU A 192 3.86 16.40 -13.80
C LEU A 192 3.62 17.69 -14.60
N ALA A 193 4.64 18.16 -15.33
CA ALA A 193 4.50 19.33 -16.19
C ALA A 193 3.49 19.10 -17.33
N ALA A 194 3.54 17.92 -17.96
CA ALA A 194 2.64 17.54 -19.05
C ALA A 194 1.16 17.44 -18.61
N VAL A 195 0.88 16.93 -17.41
CA VAL A 195 -0.50 16.92 -16.88
C VAL A 195 -0.97 18.33 -16.52
N ARG A 196 -0.08 19.18 -15.99
CA ARG A 196 -0.41 20.56 -15.60
C ARG A 196 -0.73 21.45 -16.80
N SER A 197 0.00 21.31 -17.91
CA SER A 197 -0.23 22.12 -19.11
C SER A 197 -1.59 21.85 -19.78
N GLN A 198 -2.20 20.69 -19.54
CA GLN A 198 -3.50 20.32 -20.09
C GLN A 198 -4.70 20.68 -19.18
N CYS A 199 -4.46 21.11 -17.93
CA CYS A 199 -5.49 21.36 -16.92
C CYS A 199 -5.67 22.85 -16.58
N LEU A 200 -5.44 23.77 -17.53
CA LEU A 200 -5.66 25.21 -17.32
C LEU A 200 -7.13 25.57 -17.09
#